data_AF-A0A5L8LPP8-F1
#
_entry.id   AF-A0A5L8LPP8-F1
#
_cell.length_a   1.000
_cell.length_b   1.000
_cell.length_c   1.000
_cell.angle_alpha   90.00
_cell.angle_beta   90.00
_cell.angle_gamma   90.00
#
_symmetry.space_group_name_H-M   'P 1'
#
loop_
_entity.id
_entity.type
_entity.pdbx_description
1 polymer ?
#
loop_
_entity_poly.entity_id
_entity_poly.type
_entity_poly.pdbx_seq_one_letter_code
_entity_poly.pdbx_strand_id
1 'polypeptide(L)'
;MDFIFANQSLYYLLNKDFQKTIEEFYDLCNDGAIIFATMISSKAYQEFVTGDVKDNGLVEVKSSPRLNGESTYINFTNTIEELKEKFKPFRPLFWGDYELINLYNFEGSIQHFIYIGEK
;
A
#
# COMPACT_ATOMS: atom_id res chain seq x y z
N MET A 1 -17.20 1.45 18.03
CA MET A 1 -16.42 0.56 17.15
C MET A 1 -15.75 1.45 16.15
N ASP A 2 -14.44 1.54 16.22
CA ASP A 2 -13.67 2.41 15.33
C ASP A 2 -13.20 1.59 14.14
N PHE A 3 -13.34 2.17 12.96
CA PHE A 3 -12.97 1.53 11.71
C PHE A 3 -12.17 2.49 10.85
N ILE A 4 -10.92 2.10 10.57
CA ILE A 4 -10.04 2.83 9.67
C ILE A 4 -10.14 2.16 8.30
N PHE A 5 -10.46 2.94 7.28
CA PHE A 5 -10.52 2.48 5.90
C PHE A 5 -9.51 3.25 5.05
N ALA A 6 -8.43 2.58 4.67
CA ALA A 6 -7.30 3.13 3.94
C ALA A 6 -7.04 2.35 2.64
N ASN A 7 -8.00 2.40 1.72
CA ASN A 7 -7.87 1.79 0.40
C ASN A 7 -7.06 2.72 -0.52
N GLN A 8 -6.04 2.17 -1.17
CA GLN A 8 -5.23 2.79 -2.21
C GLN A 8 -4.72 4.21 -1.90
N SER A 9 -4.31 4.45 -0.65
CA SER A 9 -3.94 5.80 -0.16
C SER A 9 -2.59 5.87 0.56
N LEU A 10 -2.21 4.85 1.33
CA LEU A 10 -1.04 4.94 2.22
C LEU A 10 0.30 4.77 1.50
N TYR A 11 0.34 4.13 0.34
CA TYR A 11 1.58 3.90 -0.40
C TYR A 11 2.14 5.15 -1.10
N TYR A 12 1.57 6.33 -0.89
CA TYR A 12 2.15 7.61 -1.31
C TYR A 12 2.98 8.29 -0.21
N LEU A 13 3.02 7.70 0.99
CA LEU A 13 3.74 8.25 2.13
C LEU A 13 5.20 7.78 2.16
N LEU A 14 6.07 8.66 2.67
CA LEU A 14 7.45 8.30 3.02
C LEU A 14 7.43 7.21 4.09
N ASN A 15 8.47 6.37 4.19
CA ASN A 15 8.56 5.35 5.25
C ASN A 15 8.29 5.91 6.65
N LYS A 16 8.87 7.08 6.96
CA LYS A 16 8.68 7.75 8.27
C LYS A 16 7.25 8.22 8.48
N ASP A 17 6.66 8.86 7.47
CA ASP A 17 5.30 9.41 7.58
C ASP A 17 4.24 8.31 7.59
N PHE A 18 4.49 7.22 6.85
CA PHE A 18 3.68 6.01 6.91
C PHE A 18 3.64 5.47 8.33
N GLN A 19 4.80 5.22 8.95
CA GLN A 19 4.86 4.66 10.30
C GLN A 19 4.19 5.58 11.32
N LYS A 20 4.46 6.89 11.26
CA LYS A 20 3.79 7.88 12.11
C LYS A 20 2.27 7.86 11.92
N THR A 21 1.78 7.71 10.69
CA THR A 21 0.34 7.62 10.40
C THR A 21 -0.28 6.36 11.01
N ILE A 22 0.41 5.21 10.93
CA ILE A 22 -0.08 3.96 11.55
C ILE A 22 -0.11 4.07 13.08
N GLU A 23 0.91 4.67 13.70
CA GLU A 23 0.93 4.96 15.14
C GLU A 23 -0.22 5.89 15.54
N GLU A 24 -0.43 6.99 14.81
CA GLU A 24 -1.53 7.94 15.05
C GLU A 24 -2.90 7.27 14.92
N PHE A 25 -3.10 6.43 13.89
CA PHE A 25 -4.31 5.63 13.73
C PHE A 25 -4.55 4.69 14.91
N TYR A 26 -3.50 4.01 15.38
CA TYR A 26 -3.60 3.13 16.54
C TYR A 26 -3.94 3.92 17.80
N ASP A 27 -3.29 5.05 18.06
CA ASP A 27 -3.48 5.85 19.27
C ASP A 27 -4.85 6.54 19.34
N LEU A 28 -5.40 6.96 18.21
CA LEU A 28 -6.70 7.63 18.13
C LEU A 28 -7.89 6.69 18.35
N CYS A 29 -7.71 5.39 18.14
CA CYS A 29 -8.78 4.41 18.23
C CYS A 29 -8.86 3.70 19.59
N ASN A 30 -10.05 3.25 19.95
CA ASN A 30 -10.31 2.41 21.11
C ASN A 30 -9.81 0.97 20.86
N ASP A 31 -9.64 0.19 21.94
CA ASP A 31 -9.32 -1.24 21.85
C ASP A 31 -10.36 -2.01 21.03
N GLY A 32 -9.91 -2.96 20.22
CA GLY A 32 -10.77 -3.70 19.28
C GLY A 32 -11.12 -2.91 18.00
N ALA A 33 -10.46 -1.78 17.74
CA ALA A 33 -10.60 -1.07 16.48
C ALA A 33 -10.04 -1.87 15.31
N ILE A 34 -10.69 -1.78 14.15
CA ILE A 34 -10.31 -2.51 12.94
C ILE A 34 -9.72 -1.55 11.92
N ILE A 35 -8.59 -1.91 11.34
CA ILE A 35 -8.05 -1.26 10.14
C ILE A 35 -8.22 -2.17 8.93
N PHE A 36 -8.77 -1.62 7.85
CA PHE A 36 -8.68 -2.18 6.50
C PHE A 36 -7.78 -1.27 5.67
N ALA A 37 -6.74 -1.83 5.06
CA ALA A 37 -5.83 -1.07 4.21
C ALA A 37 -5.36 -1.89 3.00
N THR A 38 -4.93 -1.19 1.95
CA THR A 38 -4.29 -1.84 0.80
C THR A 38 -2.95 -1.22 0.47
N MET A 39 -2.00 -2.06 0.07
CA MET A 39 -0.69 -1.63 -0.43
C MET A 39 -0.45 -2.15 -1.84
N ILE A 40 0.21 -1.38 -2.69
CA ILE A 40 0.48 -1.79 -4.07
C ILE A 40 1.83 -2.50 -4.19
N SER A 41 1.88 -3.53 -5.03
CA SER A 41 3.11 -4.28 -5.35
C SER A 41 3.88 -3.62 -6.47
N SER A 42 5.21 -3.75 -6.46
CA SER A 42 6.05 -3.31 -7.60
C SER A 42 5.69 -4.02 -8.90
N LYS A 43 5.09 -5.22 -8.83
CA LYS A 43 4.54 -5.92 -9.99
C LYS A 43 3.55 -5.07 -10.77
N ALA A 44 2.80 -4.21 -10.08
CA ALA A 44 1.81 -3.34 -10.71
C ALA A 44 2.39 -2.34 -11.71
N TYR A 45 3.72 -2.12 -11.66
CA TYR A 45 4.43 -1.28 -12.59
C TYR A 45 5.67 -1.92 -13.19
N GLN A 46 5.78 -3.25 -13.18
CA GLN A 46 6.96 -3.97 -13.66
C GLN A 46 7.25 -3.73 -15.15
N GLU A 47 6.23 -3.36 -15.94
CA GLU A 47 6.34 -3.04 -17.36
C GLU A 47 6.61 -1.55 -17.66
N PHE A 48 6.69 -0.70 -16.63
CA PHE A 48 6.95 0.74 -16.78
C PHE A 48 8.33 1.11 -16.26
N VAL A 49 8.81 2.29 -16.68
CA VAL A 49 10.10 2.80 -16.21
C VAL A 49 9.98 3.20 -14.74
N THR A 50 10.62 2.43 -13.88
CA THR A 50 10.80 2.75 -12.47
C THR A 50 12.20 3.34 -12.23
N GLY A 51 12.31 4.30 -11.32
CA GLY A 51 13.59 4.76 -10.79
C GLY A 51 14.09 3.83 -9.67
N ASP A 52 15.26 4.14 -9.10
CA ASP A 52 15.75 3.45 -7.92
C ASP A 52 14.90 3.78 -6.67
N VAL A 53 14.92 2.87 -5.68
CA VAL A 53 14.34 3.13 -4.36
C VAL A 53 15.13 4.25 -3.69
N LYS A 54 14.47 5.36 -3.37
CA LYS A 54 15.07 6.47 -2.62
C LYS A 54 15.20 6.11 -1.14
N ASP A 55 16.09 6.79 -0.42
CA ASP A 55 16.31 6.60 1.03
C ASP A 55 15.03 6.73 1.89
N ASN A 56 14.03 7.44 1.37
CA ASN A 56 12.73 7.63 2.03
C ASN A 56 11.69 6.52 1.73
N GLY A 57 12.08 5.48 0.99
CA GLY A 57 11.24 4.33 0.63
C GLY A 57 10.40 4.51 -0.64
N LEU A 58 10.42 5.69 -1.25
CA LEU A 58 9.66 5.94 -2.47
C LEU A 58 10.45 5.52 -3.71
N VAL A 59 9.74 4.89 -4.65
CA VAL A 59 10.20 4.62 -6.01
C VAL A 59 9.49 5.56 -6.96
N GLU A 60 10.25 6.21 -7.84
CA GLU A 60 9.64 6.96 -8.95
C GLU A 60 9.06 6.00 -9.97
N VAL A 61 7.79 6.18 -10.33
CA VAL A 61 7.15 5.52 -11.46
C VAL A 61 6.97 6.58 -12.54
N LYS A 62 7.76 6.48 -13.60
CA LYS A 62 7.71 7.43 -14.72
C LYS A 62 6.61 7.01 -15.67
N SER A 63 5.70 7.95 -15.97
CA SER A 63 4.76 7.94 -17.10
C SER A 63 4.27 6.54 -17.50
N SER A 64 3.13 6.13 -16.95
CA SER A 64 2.37 4.98 -17.46
C SER A 64 1.02 5.46 -18.02
N PRO A 65 0.33 4.66 -18.85
CA PRO A 65 -1.06 4.93 -19.22
C PRO A 65 -1.98 5.11 -17.99
N ARG A 66 -1.65 4.50 -16.84
CA ARG A 66 -2.39 4.70 -15.57
C ARG A 66 -2.22 6.10 -14.99
N LEU A 67 -1.14 6.78 -15.34
CA LEU A 67 -0.75 8.08 -14.79
C LEU A 67 -0.97 9.24 -15.79
N ASN A 68 -1.61 8.99 -16.94
CA ASN A 68 -1.87 10.00 -17.96
C ASN A 68 -0.62 10.81 -18.39
N GLY A 69 0.56 10.19 -18.36
CA GLY A 69 1.83 10.84 -18.71
C GLY A 69 2.55 11.55 -17.56
N GLU A 70 1.98 11.55 -16.35
CA GLU A 70 2.63 12.09 -15.15
C GLU A 70 3.55 11.05 -14.47
N SER A 71 4.49 11.52 -13.67
CA SER A 71 5.25 10.67 -12.74
C SER A 71 4.58 10.66 -11.37
N THR A 72 4.70 9.53 -10.68
CA THR A 72 4.29 9.41 -9.28
C THR A 72 5.41 8.78 -8.46
N TYR A 73 5.29 8.87 -7.14
CA TYR A 73 6.20 8.21 -6.22
C TYR A 73 5.43 7.23 -5.34
N ILE A 74 5.90 5.98 -5.25
CA ILE A 74 5.19 4.90 -4.58
C ILE A 74 6.11 4.17 -3.60
N ASN A 75 5.59 3.95 -2.40
CA ASN A 75 6.15 3.08 -1.37
C ASN A 75 5.57 1.67 -1.56
N PHE A 76 6.25 0.87 -2.39
CA PHE A 76 5.79 -0.47 -2.71
C PHE A 76 5.81 -1.41 -1.49
N THR A 77 4.98 -2.44 -1.54
CA THR A 77 5.03 -3.59 -0.63
C THR A 77 5.09 -4.84 -1.49
N ASN A 78 6.08 -5.71 -1.28
CA ASN A 78 6.31 -6.83 -2.20
C ASN A 78 6.06 -8.20 -1.56
N THR A 79 5.93 -8.27 -0.23
CA THR A 79 5.63 -9.52 0.49
C THR A 79 4.58 -9.31 1.58
N ILE A 80 3.94 -10.39 2.00
CA ILE A 80 2.99 -10.39 3.12
C ILE A 80 3.70 -10.10 4.44
N GLU A 81 4.95 -10.52 4.59
CA GLU A 81 5.76 -10.26 5.77
C GLU A 81 6.06 -8.76 5.91
N GLU A 82 6.43 -8.11 4.79
CA GLU A 82 6.60 -6.66 4.74
C GLU A 82 5.30 -5.93 5.06
N LEU A 83 4.17 -6.40 4.50
CA LEU A 83 2.85 -5.86 4.79
C LEU A 83 2.55 -5.91 6.30
N LYS A 84 2.72 -7.07 6.92
CA LYS A 84 2.47 -7.26 8.37
C LYS A 84 3.40 -6.38 9.21
N GLU A 85 4.66 -6.23 8.83
CA GLU A 85 5.60 -5.36 9.54
C GLU A 85 5.19 -3.90 9.44
N LYS A 86 4.81 -3.43 8.24
CA LYS A 86 4.38 -2.05 8.01
C LYS A 86 3.22 -1.66 8.93
N PHE A 87 2.24 -2.54 9.13
CA PHE A 87 1.04 -2.24 9.90
C PHE A 87 1.14 -2.47 11.41
N LYS A 88 2.33 -2.79 11.95
CA LYS A 88 2.51 -2.73 13.41
C LYS A 88 2.20 -1.32 13.93
N PRO A 89 1.53 -1.18 15.10
CA PRO A 89 1.29 -2.23 16.10
C PRO A 89 -0.03 -3.00 15.96
N PHE A 90 -0.82 -2.81 14.89
CA PHE A 90 -2.05 -3.59 14.70
C PHE A 90 -1.75 -5.09 14.62
N ARG A 91 -2.55 -5.89 15.33
CA ARG A 91 -2.51 -7.35 15.28
C ARG A 91 -3.17 -7.82 13.98
N PRO A 92 -2.47 -8.57 13.11
CA PRO A 92 -3.07 -9.05 11.87
C PRO A 92 -4.25 -9.99 12.12
N LEU A 93 -5.39 -9.71 11.50
CA LEU A 93 -6.58 -10.58 11.46
C LEU A 93 -6.70 -11.30 10.13
N PHE A 94 -6.51 -10.58 9.03
CA PHE A 94 -6.59 -11.11 7.68
C PHE A 94 -5.59 -10.40 6.77
N TRP A 95 -5.07 -11.12 5.79
CA TRP A 95 -4.19 -10.58 4.76
C TRP A 95 -4.34 -11.41 3.50
N GLY A 96 -4.01 -10.80 2.37
CA GLY A 96 -3.97 -11.48 1.09
C GLY A 96 -3.55 -10.51 0.00
N ASP A 97 -3.65 -10.94 -1.24
CA ASP A 97 -3.48 -10.11 -2.40
C ASP A 97 -4.62 -10.31 -3.38
N TYR A 98 -4.85 -9.30 -4.21
CA TYR A 98 -5.77 -9.36 -5.32
C TYR A 98 -5.14 -8.75 -6.56
N GLU A 99 -5.59 -9.27 -7.69
CA GLU A 99 -5.30 -8.77 -9.02
C GLU A 99 -6.66 -8.67 -9.73
N LEU A 100 -7.05 -7.48 -10.22
CA LEU A 100 -8.35 -7.39 -10.91
C LEU A 100 -8.19 -7.98 -12.30
N ILE A 101 -8.92 -9.08 -12.55
CA ILE A 101 -8.83 -9.86 -13.79
C ILE A 101 -9.73 -9.27 -14.91
N ASN A 102 -10.57 -8.27 -14.63
CA ASN A 102 -11.55 -7.73 -15.59
C ASN A 102 -11.24 -6.30 -16.08
N LEU A 103 -10.06 -6.07 -16.62
CA LEU A 103 -9.76 -4.86 -17.38
C LEU A 103 -9.53 -5.24 -18.84
N TYR A 104 -10.58 -5.15 -19.66
CA TYR A 104 -10.59 -5.58 -21.06
C TYR A 104 -9.57 -4.88 -21.98
N ASN A 105 -8.84 -3.88 -21.49
CA ASN A 105 -7.80 -3.12 -22.21
C ASN A 105 -6.58 -2.76 -21.32
N PHE A 106 -6.28 -3.50 -20.25
CA PHE A 106 -5.13 -3.21 -19.39
C PHE A 106 -4.02 -4.24 -19.58
N GLU A 107 -2.87 -3.79 -20.10
CA GLU A 107 -1.63 -4.56 -20.11
C GLU A 107 -0.86 -4.27 -18.82
N GLY A 108 -0.57 -5.32 -18.05
CA GLY A 108 0.21 -5.28 -16.82
C GLY A 108 -0.49 -5.87 -15.59
N SER A 109 0.30 -6.17 -14.56
CA SER A 109 -0.24 -6.53 -13.24
C SER A 109 -0.85 -5.30 -12.56
N ILE A 110 -1.77 -5.53 -11.64
CA ILE A 110 -2.30 -4.52 -10.72
C ILE A 110 -2.36 -5.07 -9.31
N GLN A 111 -1.40 -5.92 -8.99
CA GLN A 111 -1.37 -6.61 -7.71
C GLN A 111 -1.37 -5.61 -6.56
N HIS A 112 -2.36 -5.75 -5.70
CA HIS A 112 -2.45 -5.06 -4.42
C HIS A 112 -2.55 -6.09 -3.32
N PHE A 113 -1.91 -5.79 -2.20
CA PHE A 113 -2.10 -6.47 -0.94
C PHE A 113 -3.28 -5.88 -0.18
N ILE A 114 -4.03 -6.71 0.53
CA ILE A 114 -5.03 -6.33 1.52
C ILE A 114 -4.49 -6.69 2.90
N TYR A 115 -4.63 -5.77 3.84
CA TYR A 115 -4.36 -5.98 5.25
C TYR A 115 -5.62 -5.64 6.06
N ILE A 116 -6.00 -6.53 6.96
CA ILE A 116 -6.97 -6.28 8.01
C ILE A 116 -6.31 -6.56 9.35
N GLY A 117 -6.29 -5.58 10.23
CA GLY A 117 -5.73 -5.68 11.57
C GLY A 117 -6.67 -5.18 12.64
N GLU A 118 -6.39 -5.55 13.88
CA GLU A 118 -7.11 -5.11 15.08
C GLU A 118 -6.15 -4.47 16.06
N LYS A 119 -6.61 -3.42 16.74
CA LYS A 119 -5.93 -2.85 17.90
C LYS A 119 -6.06 -3.75 19.13
#